data_AF-X0VJX3-F1
#
_entry.id   AF-X0VJX3-F1
#
_cell.length_a   1.000
_cell.length_b   1.000
_cell.length_c   1.000
_cell.angle_alpha   90.00
_cell.angle_beta   90.00
_cell.angle_gamma   90.00
#
_symmetry.space_group_name_H-M   'P 1'
#
loop_
_entity.id
_entity.type
_entity.pdbx_description
1 polymer ?
#
loop_
_entity_poly.entity_id
_entity_poly.type
_entity_poly.pdbx_seq_one_letter_code
_entity_poly.pdbx_strand_id
1 'polypeptide(L)'
;MEKPAVDTETGTVYSEADKAKARTFFKRAEQAAASRHYDYAIELFINGLACWPEAVEDGHQKLRLVGVQRRNAGGKKPGMMEAVKTPMTGKDPLKAMLNAELLLAKDPS
;
A
#
# COMPACT_ATOMS: atom_id res chain seq x y z
N MET A 1 17.98 12.20 -29.70
CA MET A 1 16.84 12.63 -28.87
C MET A 1 16.19 11.32 -28.44
N GLU A 2 16.15 10.90 -27.18
CA GLU A 2 16.14 11.59 -25.89
C GLU A 2 16.69 10.60 -24.84
N LYS A 3 17.33 11.12 -23.79
CA LYS A 3 18.13 10.37 -22.83
C LYS A 3 17.28 9.33 -22.07
N PRO A 4 17.76 8.10 -21.79
CA PRO A 4 17.17 7.33 -20.71
C PRO A 4 17.57 8.05 -19.41
N ALA A 5 16.60 8.69 -18.76
CA ALA A 5 16.77 9.16 -17.39
C ALA A 5 16.92 7.90 -16.51
N VAL A 6 18.18 7.50 -16.33
CA VAL A 6 18.59 6.59 -15.28
C VAL A 6 18.68 7.43 -14.01
N ASP A 7 17.59 7.46 -13.26
CA ASP A 7 17.60 8.00 -11.91
C ASP A 7 18.25 6.94 -11.01
N THR A 8 19.56 6.99 -10.91
CA THR A 8 20.34 6.28 -9.88
C THR A 8 20.18 7.00 -8.57
N GLU A 9 19.58 6.33 -7.56
CA GLU A 9 19.97 6.46 -6.15
C GLU A 9 19.30 5.32 -5.34
N THR A 10 20.04 4.21 -5.17
CA THR A 10 19.76 3.06 -4.29
C THR A 10 18.35 2.46 -4.35
N GLY A 11 17.96 1.83 -5.46
CA GLY A 11 16.66 1.13 -5.56
C GLY A 11 16.84 -0.27 -6.15
N THR A 12 16.39 -1.29 -5.42
CA THR A 12 16.23 -2.65 -5.96
C THR A 12 15.48 -2.57 -7.29
N VAL A 13 16.11 -2.99 -8.40
CA VAL A 13 15.49 -2.92 -9.73
C VAL A 13 14.31 -3.89 -9.79
N TYR A 14 13.09 -3.42 -9.47
CA TYR A 14 11.88 -4.22 -9.59
C TYR A 14 11.59 -4.50 -11.07
N SER A 15 11.30 -5.76 -11.39
CA SER A 15 11.05 -6.15 -12.78
C SER A 15 9.82 -5.42 -13.32
N GLU A 16 9.81 -5.12 -14.62
CA GLU A 16 8.64 -4.52 -15.27
C GLU A 16 7.39 -5.41 -15.14
N ALA A 17 7.59 -6.73 -15.02
CA ALA A 17 6.51 -7.68 -14.75
C ALA A 17 5.89 -7.46 -13.35
N ASP A 18 6.71 -7.18 -12.32
CA ASP A 18 6.21 -6.94 -10.96
C ASP A 18 5.55 -5.57 -10.85
N LYS A 19 6.09 -4.55 -11.53
CA LYS A 19 5.41 -3.25 -11.67
C LYS A 19 4.07 -3.39 -12.38
N ALA A 20 3.98 -4.21 -13.44
CA ALA A 20 2.73 -4.45 -14.15
C ALA A 20 1.69 -5.18 -13.28
N LYS A 21 2.12 -6.16 -12.48
CA LYS A 21 1.25 -6.82 -11.49
C LYS A 21 0.77 -5.81 -10.44
N ALA A 22 1.68 -5.02 -9.86
CA ALA A 22 1.36 -3.99 -8.86
C ALA A 22 0.31 -3.01 -9.40
N ARG A 23 0.50 -2.49 -10.62
CA ARG A 23 -0.48 -1.62 -11.30
C ARG A 23 -1.87 -2.26 -11.42
N THR A 24 -1.93 -3.56 -11.68
CA THR A 24 -3.20 -4.30 -11.74
C THR A 24 -3.88 -4.35 -10.38
N PHE A 25 -3.12 -4.58 -9.30
CA PHE A 25 -3.63 -4.52 -7.93
C PHE A 25 -4.13 -3.12 -7.57
N PHE A 26 -3.36 -2.08 -7.86
CA PHE A 26 -3.73 -0.69 -7.58
C PHE A 26 -5.01 -0.28 -8.32
N LYS A 27 -5.14 -0.63 -9.61
CA LYS A 27 -6.37 -0.37 -10.38
C LYS A 27 -7.60 -1.05 -9.76
N ARG A 28 -7.47 -2.30 -9.30
CA ARG A 28 -8.56 -3.01 -8.62
C ARG A 28 -8.87 -2.39 -7.25
N ALA A 29 -7.84 -1.93 -6.54
CA ALA A 29 -7.98 -1.27 -5.26
C ALA A 29 -8.77 0.04 -5.39
N GLU A 30 -8.49 0.84 -6.41
CA GLU A 30 -9.24 2.06 -6.73
C GLU A 30 -10.72 1.77 -7.01
N GLN A 31 -11.01 0.73 -7.79
CA GLN A 31 -12.39 0.30 -8.07
C GLN A 31 -13.13 -0.16 -6.82
N ALA A 32 -12.44 -0.91 -5.94
CA ALA A 32 -13.00 -1.31 -4.65
C ALA A 32 -13.26 -0.10 -3.74
N ALA A 33 -12.35 0.87 -3.70
CA ALA A 33 -12.51 2.11 -2.93
C ALA A 33 -13.69 2.95 -3.45
N ALA A 34 -13.84 3.08 -4.78
CA ALA A 34 -14.99 3.75 -5.41
C ALA A 34 -16.32 3.07 -5.05
N SER A 35 -16.30 1.76 -4.86
CA SER A 35 -17.46 0.97 -4.41
C SER A 35 -17.65 0.97 -2.89
N ARG A 36 -16.90 1.80 -2.15
CA ARG A 36 -16.88 1.89 -0.67
C ARG A 36 -16.44 0.61 0.05
N HIS A 37 -15.80 -0.32 -0.66
CA HIS A 37 -15.17 -1.51 -0.07
C HIS A 37 -13.74 -1.17 0.39
N TYR A 38 -13.63 -0.27 1.37
CA TYR A 38 -12.34 0.30 1.74
C TYR A 38 -11.37 -0.71 2.38
N ASP A 39 -11.85 -1.64 3.22
CA ASP A 39 -10.98 -2.67 3.80
C ASP A 39 -10.36 -3.55 2.71
N TYR A 40 -11.15 -3.95 1.71
CA TYR A 40 -10.66 -4.73 0.57
C TYR A 40 -9.72 -3.92 -0.33
N ALA A 41 -10.00 -2.63 -0.54
CA ALA A 41 -9.11 -1.74 -1.27
C ALA A 41 -7.73 -1.62 -0.59
N ILE A 42 -7.71 -1.48 0.75
CA ILE A 42 -6.47 -1.44 1.53
C ILE A 42 -5.67 -2.74 1.33
N GLU A 43 -6.30 -3.91 1.43
CA GLU A 43 -5.62 -5.19 1.20
C GLU A 43 -5.02 -5.29 -0.21
N LEU A 44 -5.75 -4.83 -1.23
CA LEU A 44 -5.25 -4.81 -2.61
C LEU A 44 -4.05 -3.87 -2.78
N PHE A 45 -4.06 -2.70 -2.15
CA PHE A 45 -2.91 -1.79 -2.16
C PHE A 45 -1.69 -2.42 -1.48
N ILE A 46 -1.87 -3.07 -0.32
CA ILE A 46 -0.78 -3.77 0.38
C ILE A 46 -0.20 -4.90 -0.48
N ASN A 47 -1.04 -5.68 -1.16
CA ASN A 47 -0.59 -6.72 -2.09
C ASN A 47 0.18 -6.13 -3.29
N GLY A 48 -0.26 -4.98 -3.82
CA GLY A 48 0.46 -4.28 -4.88
C GLY A 48 1.82 -3.74 -4.41
N LEU A 49 1.89 -3.17 -3.21
CA LEU A 49 3.12 -2.71 -2.57
C LEU A 49 4.08 -3.86 -2.23
N ALA A 50 3.58 -5.07 -2.01
CA ALA A 50 4.43 -6.25 -1.86
C ALA A 50 5.19 -6.60 -3.16
N CYS A 51 4.60 -6.29 -4.34
CA CYS A 51 5.25 -6.46 -5.64
C CYS A 51 6.12 -5.26 -6.03
N TRP A 52 5.66 -4.04 -5.70
CA TRP A 52 6.39 -2.80 -5.98
C TRP A 52 6.35 -1.86 -4.77
N PRO A 53 7.28 -2.04 -3.80
CA PRO A 53 7.31 -1.29 -2.54
C PRO A 53 7.62 0.20 -2.70
N GLU A 54 8.32 0.57 -3.77
CA GLU A 54 8.70 1.96 -4.08
C GLU A 54 7.61 2.73 -4.85
N ALA A 55 6.43 2.14 -5.06
CA ALA A 55 5.32 2.80 -5.73
C ALA A 55 4.69 3.89 -4.83
N VAL A 56 5.33 5.05 -4.71
CA VAL A 56 4.86 6.14 -3.85
C VAL A 56 3.56 6.75 -4.36
N GLU A 57 3.53 7.17 -5.63
CA GLU A 57 2.38 7.86 -6.22
C GLU A 57 1.19 6.91 -6.42
N ASP A 58 1.46 5.71 -6.96
CA ASP A 58 0.41 4.74 -7.28
C ASP A 58 -0.02 3.86 -6.11
N GLY A 59 0.84 3.67 -5.11
CA GLY A 59 0.59 2.79 -3.98
C GLY A 59 0.35 3.58 -2.69
N HIS A 60 1.43 4.11 -2.11
CA HIS A 60 1.43 4.72 -0.77
C HIS A 60 0.47 5.92 -0.66
N GLN A 61 0.51 6.85 -1.60
CA GLN A 61 -0.36 8.04 -1.59
C GLN A 61 -1.84 7.67 -1.70
N LYS A 62 -2.17 6.76 -2.63
CA LYS A 62 -3.55 6.31 -2.83
C LYS A 62 -4.06 5.49 -1.66
N LEU A 63 -3.22 4.65 -1.06
CA LEU A 63 -3.54 3.91 0.16
C LEU A 63 -3.91 4.86 1.31
N ARG A 64 -3.14 5.94 1.50
CA ARG A 64 -3.45 6.97 2.51
C ARG A 64 -4.82 7.61 2.25
N LEU A 65 -5.11 7.95 1.00
CA LEU A 65 -6.40 8.52 0.60
C LEU A 65 -7.57 7.56 0.89
N VAL A 66 -7.41 6.26 0.61
CA VAL A 66 -8.41 5.24 0.97
C VAL A 66 -8.59 5.11 2.48
N GLY A 67 -7.50 5.13 3.26
CA GLY A 67 -7.57 5.10 4.73
C GLY A 67 -8.37 6.27 5.31
N VAL A 68 -8.13 7.49 4.79
CA VAL A 68 -8.90 8.68 5.19
C VAL A 68 -10.38 8.54 4.81
N GLN A 69 -10.69 8.07 3.61
CA GLN A 69 -12.08 7.84 3.19
C GLN A 69 -12.78 6.78 4.05
N ARG A 70 -12.08 5.69 4.41
CA ARG A 70 -12.55 4.67 5.33
C ARG A 70 -12.92 5.27 6.69
N ARG A 71 -12.03 6.09 7.26
CA ARG A 71 -12.27 6.79 8.54
C ARG A 71 -13.50 7.70 8.44
N ASN A 72 -13.58 8.50 7.38
CA ASN A 72 -14.73 9.39 7.13
C ASN A 72 -16.05 8.62 6.97
N ALA A 73 -15.99 7.38 6.44
CA ALA A 73 -17.13 6.49 6.33
C ALA A 73 -17.47 5.73 7.63
N GLY A 74 -16.82 6.03 8.75
CA GLY A 74 -17.07 5.39 10.05
C GLY A 74 -16.30 4.08 10.27
N GLY A 75 -15.25 3.83 9.49
CA GLY A 75 -14.40 2.66 9.65
C GLY A 75 -13.77 2.61 11.04
N LYS A 76 -13.88 1.44 11.70
CA LYS A 76 -13.36 1.24 13.05
C LYS A 76 -11.84 1.24 13.04
N LYS A 77 -11.24 1.86 14.06
CA LYS A 77 -9.80 1.73 14.34
C LYS A 77 -9.45 0.25 14.53
N PRO A 78 -8.27 -0.18 14.08
CA PRO A 78 -7.77 -1.50 14.41
C PRO A 78 -7.67 -1.64 15.92
N GLY A 79 -8.19 -2.73 16.46
CA GLY A 79 -8.14 -2.99 17.90
C GLY A 79 -6.72 -3.30 18.38
N MET A 80 -6.51 -3.23 19.70
CA MET A 80 -5.22 -3.58 20.33
C MET A 80 -4.71 -4.97 19.89
N MET A 81 -5.61 -5.95 19.69
CA MET A 81 -5.24 -7.28 19.20
C MET A 81 -4.77 -7.29 17.74
N GLU A 82 -5.33 -6.46 16.86
CA GLU A 82 -4.85 -6.37 15.48
C GLU A 82 -3.47 -5.71 15.44
N ALA A 83 -3.24 -4.67 16.24
CA ALA A 83 -1.91 -4.04 16.34
C ALA A 83 -0.82 -5.04 16.79
N VAL A 84 -1.13 -5.92 17.75
CA VAL A 84 -0.20 -6.96 18.23
C VAL A 84 0.02 -8.07 17.18
N LYS A 85 -1.00 -8.43 16.39
CA LYS A 85 -0.90 -9.44 15.33
C LYS A 85 -0.17 -8.93 14.08
N THR A 86 0.01 -7.63 13.95
CA THR A 86 0.57 -6.97 12.77
C THR A 86 1.86 -6.22 13.16
N PRO A 87 2.90 -6.92 13.64
CA PRO A 87 4.08 -6.26 14.18
C PRO A 87 4.79 -5.43 13.10
N MET A 88 5.04 -4.16 13.43
CA MET A 88 5.81 -3.21 12.62
C MET A 88 7.32 -3.40 12.78
N THR A 89 7.74 -4.36 13.61
CA THR A 89 9.13 -4.69 13.88
C THR A 89 9.34 -6.17 13.58
N GLY A 90 10.44 -6.52 12.91
CA GLY A 90 10.69 -7.90 12.52
C GLY A 90 11.96 -8.10 11.70
N LYS A 91 12.31 -9.37 11.46
CA LYS A 91 13.47 -9.77 10.65
C LYS A 91 13.26 -9.54 9.15
N ASP A 92 12.01 -9.37 8.71
CA ASP A 92 11.63 -9.10 7.33
C ASP A 92 11.21 -7.61 7.21
N PRO A 93 12.10 -6.74 6.68
CA PRO A 93 11.83 -5.32 6.55
C PRO A 93 10.63 -5.01 5.65
N LEU A 94 10.42 -5.80 4.58
CA LEU A 94 9.32 -5.59 3.65
C LEU A 94 7.99 -5.87 4.33
N LYS A 95 7.89 -7.00 5.02
CA LYS A 95 6.68 -7.34 5.79
C LYS A 95 6.41 -6.34 6.91
N ALA A 96 7.45 -5.86 7.59
CA ALA A 96 7.33 -4.84 8.62
C ALA A 96 6.78 -3.51 8.06
N MET A 97 7.26 -3.08 6.88
CA MET A 97 6.75 -1.91 6.17
C MET A 97 5.28 -2.10 5.77
N LEU A 98 4.92 -3.23 5.15
CA LEU A 98 3.54 -3.52 4.73
C LEU A 98 2.57 -3.56 5.92
N ASN A 99 3.02 -4.10 7.05
CA ASN A 99 2.25 -4.10 8.30
C ASN A 99 2.04 -2.67 8.84
N ALA A 100 3.07 -1.83 8.79
CA ALA A 100 2.97 -0.43 9.18
C ALA A 100 2.00 0.34 8.28
N GLU A 101 2.09 0.16 6.96
CA GLU A 101 1.18 0.77 5.99
C GLU A 101 -0.28 0.30 6.21
N LEU A 102 -0.49 -0.98 6.47
CA LEU A 102 -1.82 -1.54 6.76
C LEU A 102 -2.43 -0.91 8.02
N LEU A 103 -1.65 -0.81 9.10
CA LEU A 103 -2.09 -0.19 10.35
C LEU A 103 -2.37 1.31 10.16
N LEU A 104 -1.50 2.01 9.43
CA LEU A 104 -1.66 3.43 9.12
C LEU A 104 -2.91 3.70 8.28
N ALA A 105 -3.23 2.83 7.31
CA ALA A 105 -4.43 2.95 6.50
C ALA A 105 -5.70 2.67 7.32
N LYS A 106 -5.64 1.73 8.28
CA LYS A 106 -6.77 1.43 9.18
C LYS A 106 -6.96 2.51 10.26
N ASP A 107 -5.88 3.15 10.70
CA ASP A 107 -5.89 4.28 11.64
C ASP A 107 -5.06 5.47 11.14
N PRO A 108 -5.60 6.32 10.25
CA PRO A 108 -4.92 7.51 9.77
C PRO A 108 -5.02 8.66 10.78
N SER A 109 -4.84 8.37 12.08
CA SER A 109 -4.91 9.33 13.20
C SER A 109 -4.11 10.59 12.94
#